data_AF-A0A433PW00-F1
#
_entry.id   AF-A0A433PW00-F1
#
_cell.length_a   1.000
_cell.length_b   1.000
_cell.length_c   1.000
_cell.angle_alpha   90.00
_cell.angle_beta   90.00
_cell.angle_gamma   90.00
#
_symmetry.space_group_name_H-M   'P 1'
#
loop_
_entity.id
_entity.type
_entity.pdbx_description
1 polymer ?
#
loop_
_entity_poly.entity_id
_entity_poly.type
_entity_poly.pdbx_seq_one_letter_code
_entity_poly.pdbx_strand_id
1 'polypeptide(L)'
;MYLLAPITDPNTEIVRWLEIISLKKDVYNRPFFLSPEIYKKAIAVLEADSDNNDTKDDFDFDTLKPSEVNESAFQKAIIKHLKENDVTDFPYSIIRSSPEMNRCAGKVLLYQYETATPDPQRVSGLFERTIHKLVKEGFLIVKDKDGDVYEVVDNKRNIGSAVLEVIREAEKGFDCEAVSIHIVASHSME
;
A
#
# COMPACT_ATOMS: atom_id res chain seq x y z
N MET A 1 -8.06 -22.52 -13.74
CA MET A 1 -7.95 -23.49 -14.85
C MET A 1 -8.33 -22.74 -16.11
N TYR A 2 -7.37 -22.43 -16.99
CA TYR A 2 -7.64 -21.72 -18.24
C TYR A 2 -7.98 -22.74 -19.34
N LEU A 3 -9.07 -22.49 -20.08
CA LEU A 3 -9.46 -23.32 -21.21
C LEU A 3 -8.66 -22.89 -22.44
N LEU A 4 -7.68 -23.72 -22.83
CA LEU A 4 -6.95 -23.58 -24.09
C LEU A 4 -7.53 -24.59 -25.08
N ALA A 5 -8.44 -24.13 -25.94
CA ALA A 5 -8.99 -24.95 -27.03
C ALA A 5 -8.31 -24.55 -28.36
N PRO A 6 -7.95 -25.52 -29.21
CA PRO A 6 -7.42 -25.23 -30.54
C PRO A 6 -8.49 -24.59 -31.42
N ILE A 7 -8.15 -23.47 -32.05
CA ILE A 7 -9.02 -22.75 -32.98
C ILE A 7 -8.75 -23.27 -34.39
N THR A 8 -9.77 -23.84 -35.03
CA THR A 8 -9.68 -24.49 -36.36
C THR A 8 -10.22 -23.65 -37.51
N ASP A 9 -11.02 -22.62 -37.23
CA ASP A 9 -11.59 -21.74 -38.25
C ASP A 9 -10.72 -20.49 -38.45
N PRO A 10 -10.12 -20.27 -39.64
CA PRO A 10 -9.31 -19.09 -39.94
C PRO A 10 -10.09 -17.77 -39.86
N ASN A 11 -11.42 -17.79 -39.99
CA ASN A 11 -12.24 -16.59 -39.86
C ASN A 11 -12.39 -16.14 -38.40
N THR A 12 -12.11 -17.02 -37.44
CA THR A 12 -12.18 -16.69 -36.00
C THR A 12 -11.21 -15.56 -35.65
N GLU A 13 -10.03 -15.54 -36.26
CA GLU A 13 -9.05 -14.48 -36.02
C GLU A 13 -9.57 -13.13 -36.52
N ILE A 14 -10.16 -13.09 -37.72
CA ILE A 14 -10.72 -11.87 -38.31
C ILE A 14 -11.89 -11.34 -37.47
N VAL A 15 -12.81 -12.22 -37.04
CA VAL A 15 -13.93 -11.85 -36.17
C VAL A 15 -13.42 -11.28 -34.85
N ARG A 16 -12.40 -11.90 -34.27
CA ARG A 16 -11.78 -11.44 -33.02
C ARG A 16 -11.11 -10.07 -33.17
N TRP A 17 -10.46 -9.80 -34.30
CA TRP A 17 -9.92 -8.48 -34.60
C TRP A 17 -11.02 -7.41 -34.69
N LEU A 18 -12.17 -7.72 -35.32
CA LEU A 18 -13.31 -6.81 -35.38
C LEU A 18 -13.91 -6.54 -33.99
N GLU A 19 -14.02 -7.58 -33.15
CA GLU A 19 -14.46 -7.44 -31.75
C GLU A 19 -13.51 -6.56 -30.94
N ILE A 20 -12.21 -6.75 -31.07
CA ILE A 20 -11.19 -5.94 -30.38
C ILE A 20 -11.31 -4.47 -30.80
N ILE A 21 -11.48 -4.20 -32.09
CA ILE A 21 -11.64 -2.83 -32.60
C ILE A 21 -12.93 -2.20 -32.05
N SER A 22 -14.03 -2.95 -32.03
CA SER A 22 -15.30 -2.51 -31.47
C SER A 22 -15.19 -2.18 -29.98
N LEU A 23 -14.65 -3.11 -29.19
CA LEU A 23 -14.40 -2.92 -27.75
C LEU A 23 -13.48 -1.74 -27.47
N LYS A 24 -12.43 -1.57 -28.27
CA LYS A 24 -11.53 -0.41 -28.14
C LYS A 24 -12.29 0.89 -28.32
N LYS A 25 -13.12 0.99 -29.36
CA LYS A 25 -13.87 2.21 -29.67
C LYS A 25 -14.98 2.50 -28.65
N ASP A 26 -15.73 1.48 -28.25
CA ASP A 26 -16.96 1.67 -27.48
C ASP A 26 -16.78 1.57 -25.97
N VAL A 27 -15.75 0.87 -25.50
CA VAL A 27 -15.52 0.62 -24.08
C VAL A 27 -14.21 1.25 -23.61
N TYR A 28 -13.08 0.88 -24.21
CA TYR A 28 -11.76 1.26 -23.67
C TYR A 28 -11.34 2.70 -23.98
N ASN A 29 -11.79 3.27 -25.09
CA ASN A 29 -11.47 4.67 -25.45
C ASN A 29 -12.42 5.69 -24.82
N ARG A 30 -13.52 5.26 -24.18
CA ARG A 30 -14.45 6.20 -23.53
C ARG A 30 -13.88 6.59 -22.16
N PRO A 31 -13.93 7.88 -21.79
CA PRO A 31 -13.54 8.28 -20.45
C PRO A 31 -14.45 7.58 -19.44
N PHE A 32 -13.84 7.05 -18.39
CA PHE A 32 -14.60 6.43 -17.32
C PHE A 32 -15.33 7.50 -16.52
N PHE A 33 -16.65 7.56 -16.63
CA PHE A 33 -17.50 8.43 -15.81
C PHE A 33 -18.17 7.60 -14.71
N LEU A 34 -17.78 7.86 -13.46
CA LEU A 34 -18.54 7.41 -12.31
C LEU A 34 -19.87 8.18 -12.28
N SER A 35 -20.98 7.45 -12.31
CA SER A 35 -22.29 8.07 -12.07
C SER A 35 -22.26 8.83 -10.74
N PRO A 36 -22.84 10.05 -10.65
CA PRO A 36 -22.87 10.83 -9.43
C PRO A 36 -23.43 10.05 -8.22
N GLU A 37 -24.31 9.08 -8.45
CA GLU A 37 -24.83 8.23 -7.37
C GLU A 37 -23.81 7.20 -6.87
N ILE A 38 -23.00 6.64 -7.77
CA ILE A 38 -21.95 5.69 -7.40
C ILE A 38 -20.82 6.45 -6.71
N TYR A 39 -20.49 7.65 -7.21
CA TYR A 39 -19.52 8.53 -6.58
C TYR A 39 -19.96 8.95 -5.17
N LYS A 40 -21.22 9.37 -4.99
CA LYS A 40 -21.78 9.67 -3.66
C LYS A 40 -21.78 8.46 -2.73
N LYS A 41 -22.08 7.26 -3.22
CA LYS A 41 -21.99 6.04 -2.41
C LYS A 41 -20.56 5.69 -2.05
N ALA A 42 -19.62 5.83 -2.98
CA ALA A 42 -18.20 5.58 -2.73
C ALA A 42 -17.64 6.58 -1.71
N ILE A 43 -17.98 7.87 -1.84
CA ILE A 43 -17.65 8.90 -0.86
C ILE A 43 -18.31 8.58 0.47
N ALA A 44 -19.60 8.26 0.53
CA ALA A 44 -20.26 7.94 1.79
C ALA A 44 -19.64 6.72 2.50
N VAL A 45 -19.09 5.75 1.75
CA VAL A 45 -18.31 4.64 2.32
C VAL A 45 -16.96 5.13 2.85
N LEU A 46 -16.24 5.96 2.08
CA LEU A 46 -14.96 6.55 2.50
C LEU A 46 -15.10 7.53 3.68
N GLU A 47 -16.21 8.26 3.74
CA GLU A 47 -16.58 9.18 4.81
C GLU A 47 -17.09 8.41 6.03
N ALA A 48 -17.85 7.32 5.86
CA ALA A 48 -18.18 6.43 6.98
C ALA A 48 -16.93 5.74 7.54
N ASP A 49 -15.92 5.46 6.71
CA ASP A 49 -14.61 5.00 7.15
C ASP A 49 -13.75 6.14 7.75
N SER A 50 -14.02 7.42 7.40
CA SER A 50 -13.30 8.60 7.92
C SER A 50 -13.91 9.19 9.20
N ASP A 51 -15.23 9.14 9.39
CA ASP A 51 -15.90 9.53 10.63
C ASP A 51 -15.64 8.50 11.75
N ASN A 52 -15.18 7.29 11.41
CA ASN A 52 -14.56 6.38 12.37
C ASN A 52 -13.09 6.71 12.68
N ASN A 53 -12.42 7.51 11.84
CA ASN A 53 -11.00 7.88 12.01
C ASN A 53 -10.77 9.18 12.82
N ASP A 54 -11.83 9.86 13.27
CA ASP A 54 -11.72 10.97 14.25
C ASP A 54 -11.98 10.50 15.70
N THR A 55 -12.33 9.23 15.87
CA THR A 55 -11.88 8.51 17.07
C THR A 55 -10.38 8.36 16.91
N LYS A 56 -9.58 8.82 17.88
CA LYS A 56 -8.25 8.24 18.08
C LYS A 56 -8.43 6.74 17.95
N ASP A 57 -7.95 6.17 16.85
CA ASP A 57 -7.90 4.73 16.68
C ASP A 57 -6.87 4.32 17.74
N ASP A 58 -7.38 4.09 18.95
CA ASP A 58 -6.61 3.77 20.14
C ASP A 58 -6.21 2.31 19.98
N PHE A 59 -5.51 2.03 18.86
CA PHE A 59 -4.95 0.77 18.48
C PHE A 59 -3.88 0.47 19.53
N ASP A 60 -4.34 -0.04 20.65
CA ASP A 60 -3.48 -0.51 21.71
C ASP A 60 -3.27 -2.00 21.47
N PHE A 61 -2.08 -2.31 20.95
CA PHE A 61 -1.64 -3.67 20.70
C PHE A 61 -1.75 -4.54 21.95
N ASP A 62 -1.68 -3.95 23.15
CA ASP A 62 -1.81 -4.69 24.40
C ASP A 62 -3.25 -5.13 24.72
N THR A 63 -4.26 -4.45 24.16
CA THR A 63 -5.68 -4.77 24.36
C THR A 63 -6.24 -5.77 23.35
N LEU A 64 -5.48 -6.11 22.30
CA LEU A 64 -5.91 -7.04 21.25
C LEU A 64 -6.16 -8.44 21.79
N LYS A 65 -7.25 -9.07 21.31
CA LYS A 65 -7.52 -10.48 21.60
C LYS A 65 -6.46 -11.36 20.93
N PRO A 66 -6.12 -12.54 21.48
CA PRO A 66 -5.15 -13.44 20.87
C PRO A 66 -5.42 -13.78 19.39
N SER A 67 -6.69 -13.85 18.99
CA SER A 67 -7.12 -14.09 17.60
C SER A 67 -6.82 -12.94 16.64
N GLU A 68 -6.63 -11.72 17.16
CA GLU A 68 -6.40 -10.49 16.39
C GLU A 68 -4.91 -10.13 16.33
N VAL A 69 -4.08 -10.76 17.17
CA VAL A 69 -2.63 -10.56 17.20
C VAL A 69 -1.97 -11.33 16.04
N ASN A 70 -1.83 -10.65 14.91
CA ASN A 70 -1.25 -11.20 13.69
C ASN A 70 -0.20 -10.26 13.07
N GLU A 71 0.42 -10.67 11.97
CA GLU A 71 1.44 -9.86 11.27
C GLU A 71 0.90 -8.50 10.78
N SER A 72 -0.40 -8.39 10.49
CA SER A 72 -1.04 -7.12 10.11
C SER A 72 -1.20 -6.18 11.30
N ALA A 73 -1.58 -6.70 12.47
CA ALA A 73 -1.60 -5.95 13.71
C ALA A 73 -0.20 -5.45 14.08
N PHE A 74 0.83 -6.26 13.87
CA PHE A 74 2.21 -5.84 14.08
C PHE A 74 2.65 -4.73 13.11
N GLN A 75 2.26 -4.82 11.84
CA GLN A 75 2.48 -3.77 10.86
C GLN A 75 1.86 -2.44 11.31
N LYS A 76 0.61 -2.47 11.79
CA LYS A 76 -0.06 -1.29 12.36
C LYS A 76 0.66 -0.74 13.59
N ALA A 77 1.17 -1.62 14.46
CA ALA A 77 1.93 -1.21 15.65
C ALA A 77 3.22 -0.46 15.28
N ILE A 78 3.94 -0.91 14.25
CA ILE A 78 5.13 -0.21 13.75
C ILE A 78 4.77 1.17 13.21
N ILE A 79 3.71 1.27 12.39
CA ILE A 79 3.26 2.56 11.85
C ILE A 79 2.86 3.52 12.98
N LYS A 80 2.12 3.02 13.99
CA LYS A 80 1.73 3.82 15.16
C LYS A 80 2.96 4.32 15.93
N HIS A 81 3.92 3.43 16.22
CA HIS A 81 5.14 3.79 16.91
C HIS A 81 5.96 4.86 16.17
N LEU A 82 6.04 4.77 14.83
CA LEU A 82 6.72 5.78 14.01
C LEU A 82 6.03 7.14 14.06
N LYS A 83 4.69 7.16 14.04
CA LYS A 83 3.89 8.39 14.14
C LYS A 83 3.98 9.05 15.51
N GLU A 84 3.88 8.26 16.58
CA GLU A 84 3.92 8.78 17.97
C GLU A 84 5.27 9.40 18.33
N ASN A 85 6.35 8.86 17.77
CA ASN A 85 7.70 9.36 18.00
C ASN A 85 8.15 10.44 16.98
N ASP A 86 7.26 10.90 16.07
CA ASP A 86 7.56 11.82 14.95
C ASP A 86 8.84 11.45 14.18
N VAL A 87 9.04 10.14 13.97
CA VAL A 87 10.23 9.61 13.30
C VAL A 87 10.06 9.76 11.79
N THR A 88 10.98 10.49 11.17
CA THR A 88 10.98 10.77 9.73
C THR A 88 11.93 9.84 8.98
N ASP A 89 13.17 9.78 9.43
CA ASP A 89 14.19 8.86 8.95
C ASP A 89 14.67 7.99 10.10
N PHE A 90 14.85 6.70 9.87
CA PHE A 90 15.41 5.79 10.87
C PHE A 90 16.20 4.64 10.24
N PRO A 91 17.33 4.24 10.85
CA PRO A 91 17.94 2.95 10.57
C PRO A 91 17.11 1.81 11.15
N TYR A 92 17.10 0.67 10.46
CA TYR A 92 16.40 -0.56 10.89
C TYR A 92 16.76 -0.98 12.33
N SER A 93 18.00 -0.74 12.75
CA SER A 93 18.48 -1.04 14.10
C SER A 93 17.66 -0.39 15.21
N ILE A 94 17.11 0.82 14.99
CA ILE A 94 16.32 1.54 16.00
C ILE A 94 15.03 0.78 16.29
N ILE A 95 14.26 0.42 15.27
CA ILE A 95 13.01 -0.34 15.44
C ILE A 95 13.30 -1.70 16.07
N ARG A 96 14.38 -2.37 15.65
CA ARG A 96 14.78 -3.65 16.21
C ARG A 96 15.22 -3.58 17.66
N SER A 97 15.85 -2.49 18.06
CA SER A 97 16.29 -2.26 19.45
C SER A 97 15.16 -1.81 20.38
N SER A 98 14.02 -1.41 19.83
CA SER A 98 12.87 -0.94 20.60
C SER A 98 12.29 -2.09 21.46
N PRO A 99 12.26 -1.94 22.80
CA PRO A 99 11.69 -2.95 23.69
C PRO A 99 10.20 -3.17 23.43
N GLU A 100 9.47 -2.11 23.07
CA GLU A 100 8.03 -2.16 22.78
C GLU A 100 7.75 -3.01 21.54
N MET A 101 8.51 -2.80 20.47
CA MET A 101 8.34 -3.55 19.23
C MET A 101 8.74 -5.02 19.40
N ASN A 102 9.79 -5.31 20.18
CA ASN A 102 10.17 -6.68 20.52
C ASN A 102 9.08 -7.40 21.33
N ARG A 103 8.44 -6.70 22.28
CA ARG A 103 7.30 -7.24 23.03
C ARG A 103 6.12 -7.57 22.10
N CYS A 104 5.82 -6.68 21.15
CA CYS A 104 4.75 -6.90 20.17
C CYS A 104 5.07 -8.11 19.28
N ALA A 105 6.28 -8.18 18.72
CA ALA A 105 6.76 -9.31 17.92
C ALA A 105 6.69 -10.63 18.70
N GLY A 106 7.09 -10.63 19.98
CA GLY A 106 7.01 -11.80 20.86
C GLY A 106 5.58 -12.28 21.05
N LYS A 107 4.61 -11.37 21.25
CA LYS A 107 3.18 -11.70 21.34
C LYS A 107 2.63 -12.31 20.05
N VAL A 108 3.02 -11.77 18.88
CA VAL A 108 2.62 -12.36 17.57
C VAL A 108 3.11 -13.79 17.45
N LEU A 109 4.39 -14.02 17.73
CA LEU A 109 4.97 -15.35 17.61
C LEU A 109 4.41 -16.33 18.64
N LEU A 110 4.07 -15.85 19.84
CA LEU A 110 3.39 -16.65 20.86
C LEU A 110 2.00 -17.10 20.39
N TYR A 111 1.17 -16.19 19.87
CA TYR A 111 -0.21 -16.53 19.52
C TYR A 111 -0.36 -17.22 18.16
N GLN A 112 0.54 -16.97 17.22
CA GLN A 112 0.51 -17.63 15.90
C GLN A 112 1.15 -19.02 15.89
N TYR A 113 2.17 -19.24 16.73
CA TYR A 113 2.97 -20.47 16.70
C TYR A 113 3.07 -21.16 18.07
N GLU A 114 2.28 -20.74 19.06
CA GLU A 114 2.24 -21.28 20.43
C GLU A 114 3.63 -21.36 21.10
N THR A 115 4.55 -20.47 20.70
CA THR A 115 5.95 -20.54 21.12
C THR A 115 6.20 -19.58 22.29
N ALA A 116 6.30 -20.13 23.52
CA ALA A 116 6.52 -19.37 24.75
C ALA A 116 7.85 -18.58 24.78
N THR A 117 8.88 -19.07 24.08
CA THR A 117 10.19 -18.42 23.95
C THR A 117 10.54 -18.31 22.47
N PRO A 118 10.20 -17.18 21.82
CA PRO A 118 10.45 -17.02 20.40
C PRO A 118 11.95 -16.99 20.12
N ASP A 119 12.39 -17.85 19.20
CA ASP A 119 13.76 -17.89 18.71
C ASP A 119 14.15 -16.52 18.09
N PRO A 120 15.31 -15.94 18.46
CA PRO A 120 15.76 -14.66 17.93
C PRO A 120 15.78 -14.57 16.39
N GLN A 121 16.02 -15.68 15.69
CA GLN A 121 15.98 -15.70 14.22
C GLN A 121 14.55 -15.49 13.70
N ARG A 122 13.55 -16.09 14.34
CA ARG A 122 12.14 -15.91 13.98
C ARG A 122 11.64 -14.49 14.23
N VAL A 123 12.07 -13.88 15.33
CA VAL A 123 11.80 -12.46 15.60
C VAL A 123 12.38 -11.60 14.48
N SER A 124 13.65 -11.84 14.13
CA SER A 124 14.34 -11.12 13.05
C SER A 124 13.61 -11.24 11.72
N GLY A 125 13.24 -12.47 11.34
CA GLY A 125 12.50 -12.72 10.11
C GLY A 125 11.12 -12.06 10.10
N LEU A 126 10.44 -11.94 11.25
CA LEU A 126 9.18 -11.20 11.33
C LEU A 126 9.40 -9.71 11.04
N PHE A 127 10.38 -9.06 11.69
CA PHE A 127 10.70 -7.65 11.43
C PHE A 127 11.08 -7.40 9.97
N GLU A 128 11.97 -8.22 9.40
CA GLU A 128 12.37 -8.08 7.99
C GLU A 128 11.18 -8.19 7.04
N ARG A 129 10.33 -9.22 7.22
CA ARG A 129 9.12 -9.38 6.39
C ARG A 129 8.19 -8.19 6.52
N THR A 130 7.95 -7.71 7.74
CA THR A 130 7.04 -6.58 7.98
C THR A 130 7.58 -5.28 7.41
N ILE A 131 8.88 -4.98 7.59
CA ILE A 131 9.50 -3.77 7.00
C ILE A 131 9.49 -3.84 5.47
N HIS A 132 9.85 -4.99 4.90
CA HIS A 132 9.80 -5.17 3.44
C HIS A 132 8.38 -4.98 2.90
N LYS A 133 7.38 -5.47 3.63
CA LYS A 133 5.97 -5.28 3.28
C LYS A 133 5.56 -3.80 3.35
N LEU A 134 5.99 -3.08 4.39
CA LEU A 134 5.76 -1.63 4.51
C LEU A 134 6.40 -0.83 3.37
N VAL A 135 7.60 -1.23 2.93
CA VAL A 135 8.25 -0.64 1.75
C VAL A 135 7.45 -0.94 0.48
N LYS A 136 7.03 -2.19 0.29
CA LYS A 136 6.24 -2.61 -0.89
C LYS A 136 4.89 -1.90 -0.98
N GLU A 137 4.25 -1.66 0.17
CA GLU A 137 2.97 -0.94 0.26
C GLU A 137 3.14 0.59 0.18
N GLY A 138 4.37 1.11 0.18
CA GLY A 138 4.66 2.53 0.02
C GLY A 138 4.52 3.35 1.31
N PHE A 139 4.51 2.71 2.47
CA PHE A 139 4.57 3.42 3.76
C PHE A 139 5.99 3.84 4.14
N LEU A 140 6.98 3.11 3.62
CA LEU A 140 8.41 3.39 3.83
C LEU A 140 9.13 3.45 2.49
N ILE A 141 10.15 4.30 2.40
CA ILE A 141 11.08 4.40 1.28
C ILE A 141 12.47 4.02 1.77
N VAL A 142 13.22 3.25 0.98
CA VAL A 142 14.63 2.97 1.29
C VAL A 142 15.45 4.17 0.85
N LYS A 143 16.06 4.86 1.82
CA LYS A 143 16.87 6.07 1.58
C LYS A 143 18.33 5.72 1.35
N ASP A 144 18.86 4.81 2.15
CA ASP A 144 20.22 4.27 2.02
C ASP A 144 20.16 2.75 2.20
N LYS A 145 20.57 2.02 1.16
CA LYS A 145 20.59 0.55 1.16
C LYS A 145 21.76 0.00 1.98
N ASP A 146 22.90 0.67 1.98
CA ASP A 146 24.10 0.16 2.66
C ASP A 146 24.02 0.43 4.17
N GLY A 147 23.35 1.52 4.56
CA GLY A 147 23.08 1.88 5.94
C GLY A 147 21.78 1.31 6.54
N ASP A 148 20.99 0.54 5.76
CA ASP A 148 19.63 0.09 6.13
C ASP A 148 18.77 1.24 6.70
N VAL A 149 18.76 2.39 6.01
CA VAL A 149 18.03 3.59 6.42
C VAL A 149 16.74 3.73 5.63
N TYR A 150 15.65 3.93 6.36
CA TYR A 150 14.29 4.06 5.85
C TYR A 150 13.74 5.44 6.16
N GLU A 151 12.95 5.95 5.22
CA GLU A 151 12.22 7.20 5.31
C GLU A 151 10.72 6.90 5.37
N VAL A 152 10.01 7.52 6.30
CA VAL A 152 8.56 7.40 6.44
C VAL A 152 7.86 8.29 5.41
N VAL A 153 6.85 7.75 4.73
CA VAL A 153 6.08 8.50 3.74
C VAL A 153 4.99 9.33 4.42
N ASP A 154 5.08 10.65 4.25
CA ASP A 154 4.15 11.69 4.65
C ASP A 154 3.93 12.66 3.48
N ASN A 155 2.66 12.94 3.20
CA ASN A 155 2.21 13.85 2.14
C ASN A 155 2.83 15.26 2.26
N LYS A 156 3.19 15.70 3.47
CA LYS A 156 3.73 17.04 3.71
C LYS A 156 5.24 17.16 3.52
N ARG A 157 6.00 16.07 3.74
CA ARG A 157 7.47 16.14 3.85
C ARG A 157 8.19 15.51 2.65
N ASN A 158 7.65 14.44 2.08
CA ASN A 158 8.28 13.73 0.97
C ASN A 158 7.86 14.33 -0.40
N ILE A 159 7.94 13.50 -1.44
CA ILE A 159 7.56 13.82 -2.83
C ILE A 159 6.09 14.29 -2.97
N GLY A 160 5.24 14.07 -1.96
CA GLY A 160 3.83 14.46 -1.98
C GLY A 160 3.60 15.93 -2.32
N SER A 161 4.39 16.84 -1.73
CA SER A 161 4.29 18.29 -2.02
C SER A 161 4.62 18.63 -3.47
N ALA A 162 5.70 18.05 -4.01
CA ALA A 162 6.12 18.23 -5.39
C ALA A 162 5.11 17.64 -6.39
N VAL A 163 4.53 16.48 -6.08
CA VAL A 163 3.46 15.87 -6.90
C VAL A 163 2.21 16.74 -6.93
N LEU A 164 1.79 17.27 -5.77
CA LEU A 164 0.64 18.17 -5.69
C LEU A 164 0.88 19.47 -6.45
N GLU A 165 2.11 19.99 -6.45
CA GLU A 165 2.47 21.17 -7.23
C GLU A 165 2.37 20.92 -8.74
N VAL A 166 2.89 19.78 -9.22
CA VAL A 166 2.78 19.37 -10.62
C VAL A 166 1.32 19.19 -11.05
N ILE A 167 0.49 18.58 -10.19
CA ILE A 167 -0.96 18.43 -10.46
C ILE A 167 -1.61 19.82 -10.60
N ARG A 168 -1.33 20.73 -9.66
CA ARG A 168 -1.86 22.09 -9.67
C ARG A 168 -1.43 22.89 -10.90
N GLU A 169 -0.21 22.69 -11.39
CA GLU A 169 0.26 23.31 -12.63
C GLU A 169 -0.43 22.73 -13.88
N ALA A 170 -0.64 21.42 -13.92
CA ALA A 170 -1.36 20.77 -15.01
C ALA A 170 -2.82 21.24 -15.11
N GLU A 171 -3.50 21.43 -13.97
CA GLU A 171 -4.86 21.97 -13.89
C GLU A 171 -4.98 23.43 -14.34
N LYS A 172 -3.91 24.23 -14.20
CA LYS A 172 -3.91 25.63 -14.67
C LYS A 172 -3.67 25.75 -16.18
N GLY A 173 -2.95 24.80 -16.77
CA GLY A 173 -2.56 24.81 -18.18
C GLY A 173 -3.61 24.26 -19.14
N PHE A 174 -4.57 23.50 -18.64
CA PHE A 174 -5.61 22.84 -19.43
C PHE A 174 -6.96 22.92 -18.74
N ASP A 175 -8.03 23.13 -19.51
CA ASP A 175 -9.43 23.01 -19.07
C ASP A 175 -9.77 21.49 -18.94
N CYS A 176 -9.02 20.81 -18.08
CA CYS A 176 -9.06 19.37 -17.90
C CYS A 176 -9.87 19.03 -16.64
N GLU A 177 -10.95 18.26 -16.83
CA GLU A 177 -11.80 17.75 -15.74
C GLU A 177 -11.08 16.74 -14.82
N ALA A 178 -9.96 16.16 -15.25
CA ALA A 178 -9.19 15.18 -14.48
C ALA A 178 -7.71 15.08 -14.92
N VAL A 179 -6.83 14.81 -13.94
CA VAL A 179 -5.40 14.51 -14.16
C VAL A 179 -5.16 13.01 -14.00
N SER A 180 -4.60 12.36 -15.02
CA SER A 180 -4.24 10.94 -14.99
C SER A 180 -2.76 10.74 -14.65
N ILE A 181 -2.47 9.98 -13.59
CA ILE A 181 -1.10 9.63 -13.21
C ILE A 181 -0.69 8.33 -13.93
N HIS A 182 0.33 8.42 -14.79
CA HIS A 182 0.96 7.25 -15.41
C HIS A 182 2.28 6.95 -14.71
N ILE A 183 2.37 5.78 -14.07
CA ILE A 183 3.64 5.29 -13.52
C ILE A 183 4.46 4.71 -14.67
N VAL A 184 5.45 5.47 -15.12
CA VAL A 184 6.39 5.01 -16.15
C VAL A 184 7.51 4.24 -15.46
N ALA A 185 7.49 2.91 -15.57
CA ALA A 185 8.58 2.08 -15.09
C ALA A 185 9.84 2.38 -15.92
N SER A 186 10.77 3.14 -15.35
CA SER A 186 12.10 3.32 -15.89
C SER A 186 12.90 2.05 -15.57
N HIS A 187 13.16 1.22 -16.57
CA HIS A 187 14.22 0.22 -16.46
C HIS A 187 15.54 0.99 -16.36
N SER A 188 16.10 1.11 -15.15
CA SER A 188 17.52 1.41 -15.00
C SER A 188 18.29 0.20 -15.53
N MET A 189 18.86 0.35 -16.72
CA MET A 189 19.96 -0.49 -17.18
C MET A 189 21.17 -0.16 -16.29
N GLU A 190 21.49 -1.06 -15.38
CA GLU A 190 22.86 -1.32 -14.92
C GLU A 190 23.13 -2.82 -15.07
#